data_AF-W3X8V0-F1
#
_entry.id   AF-W3X8V0-F1
#
_cell.length_a   1.000
_cell.length_b   1.000
_cell.length_c   1.000
_cell.angle_alpha   90.00
_cell.angle_beta   90.00
_cell.angle_gamma   90.00
#
_symmetry.space_group_name_H-M   'P 1'
#
loop_
_entity.id
_entity.type
_entity.pdbx_description
1 polymer ?
#
loop_
_entity_poly.entity_id
_entity_poly.type
_entity_poly.pdbx_seq_one_letter_code
_entity_poly.pdbx_strand_id
1 'polypeptide(L)'
;MTLPIFNLNAPRRLPQQPNPNAVRDYIRQTLITRLDTTSTFADEVAAKWPVRRSYELYAASSENLGKVFGQELGPVLHRIVQDDIREDWWNSYDALLRSGFLAISVTLSIYFFVCACRGSTLREARCAFIGAIAWADSLAERQEKQRS
;
A
#
# COMPACT_ATOMS: atom_id res chain seq x y z
N MET A 1 10.15 -27.01 -9.41
CA MET A 1 8.93 -26.34 -9.93
C MET A 1 8.88 -24.94 -9.33
N THR A 2 9.44 -23.97 -10.03
CA THR A 2 9.46 -22.55 -9.63
C THR A 2 8.28 -21.86 -10.30
N LEU A 3 7.29 -21.45 -9.50
CA LEU A 3 6.12 -20.70 -9.97
C LEU A 3 6.56 -19.31 -10.48
N PRO A 4 6.31 -18.94 -11.75
CA PRO A 4 6.73 -17.66 -12.31
C PRO A 4 5.69 -16.55 -12.04
N ILE A 5 5.20 -16.42 -10.81
CA ILE A 5 4.03 -15.55 -10.54
C ILE A 5 4.44 -14.14 -10.08
N PHE A 6 5.68 -13.95 -9.63
CA PHE A 6 6.14 -12.67 -9.11
C PHE A 6 7.34 -12.14 -9.91
N ASN A 7 7.04 -11.50 -11.04
CA ASN A 7 8.02 -10.66 -11.71
C ASN A 7 8.23 -9.39 -10.86
N LEU A 8 9.36 -9.35 -10.14
CA LEU A 8 9.75 -8.27 -9.23
C LEU A 8 9.97 -6.91 -9.94
N ASN A 9 9.98 -6.87 -11.28
CA ASN A 9 10.14 -5.66 -12.10
C ASN A 9 8.81 -5.02 -12.56
N ALA A 10 7.65 -5.60 -12.23
CA ALA A 10 6.37 -4.93 -12.49
C ALA A 10 6.28 -3.63 -11.66
N PRO A 11 5.66 -2.55 -12.15
CA PRO A 11 5.40 -1.35 -11.36
C PRO A 11 4.48 -1.70 -10.19
N ARG A 12 5.09 -2.06 -9.05
CA ARG A 12 4.38 -2.48 -7.82
C ARG A 12 3.61 -1.38 -7.13
N ARG A 13 3.61 -0.17 -7.69
CA ARG A 13 2.92 0.97 -7.12
C ARG A 13 1.96 1.50 -8.15
N LEU A 14 0.71 1.57 -7.74
CA LEU A 14 -0.34 2.26 -8.46
C LEU A 14 0.14 3.67 -8.80
N PRO A 15 -0.05 4.18 -10.04
CA PRO A 15 0.34 5.53 -10.39
C PRO A 15 -0.36 6.52 -9.45
N GLN A 16 0.43 7.12 -8.54
CA GLN A 16 -0.04 8.11 -7.57
C GLN A 16 -0.28 9.47 -8.21
N GLN A 17 0.30 9.69 -9.40
CA GLN A 17 0.09 10.91 -10.17
C GLN A 17 -1.23 10.80 -10.95
N PRO A 18 -2.08 11.84 -10.94
CA PRO A 18 -3.34 11.88 -11.69
C PRO A 18 -3.14 12.06 -13.20
N ASN A 19 -2.00 11.61 -13.75
CA ASN A 19 -1.65 11.79 -15.15
C ASN A 19 -2.20 10.63 -15.99
N PRO A 20 -3.02 10.89 -17.02
CA PRO A 20 -3.53 9.86 -17.92
C PRO A 20 -2.43 9.04 -18.61
N ASN A 21 -1.26 9.65 -18.88
CA ASN A 21 -0.13 8.95 -19.49
C ASN A 21 0.47 7.91 -18.53
N ALA A 22 0.51 8.22 -17.24
CA ALA A 22 1.01 7.28 -16.22
C ALA A 22 0.13 6.02 -16.12
N VAL A 23 -1.18 6.15 -16.39
CA VAL A 23 -2.11 5.00 -16.41
C VAL A 23 -1.82 4.10 -17.61
N ARG A 24 -1.54 4.69 -18.77
CA ARG A 24 -1.20 3.94 -20.00
C ARG A 24 0.14 3.22 -19.85
N ASP A 25 1.12 3.91 -19.28
CA ASP A 25 2.43 3.32 -18.98
C ASP A 25 2.31 2.17 -17.98
N TYR A 26 1.47 2.32 -16.95
CA TYR A 26 1.17 1.25 -16.01
C TYR A 26 0.51 0.05 -16.71
N ILE A 27 -0.54 0.26 -17.51
CA ILE A 27 -1.20 -0.83 -18.25
C ILE A 27 -0.21 -1.54 -19.18
N ARG A 28 0.61 -0.79 -19.92
CA ARG A 28 1.64 -1.33 -20.81
C ARG A 28 2.63 -2.19 -20.03
N GLN A 29 3.18 -1.65 -18.95
CA GLN A 29 4.14 -2.37 -18.12
C GLN A 29 3.51 -3.62 -17.48
N THR A 30 2.28 -3.55 -17.01
CA THR A 30 1.55 -4.69 -16.45
C THR A 30 1.32 -5.80 -17.49
N LEU A 31 0.93 -5.44 -18.71
CA LEU A 31 0.76 -6.39 -19.82
C LEU A 31 2.08 -7.06 -20.24
N ILE A 32 3.17 -6.31 -20.29
CA ILE A 32 4.49 -6.86 -20.63
C ILE A 32 5.01 -7.74 -19.49
N THR A 33 4.89 -7.30 -18.24
CA THR A 33 5.54 -7.97 -17.10
C THR A 33 4.75 -9.13 -16.52
N ARG A 34 3.42 -9.08 -16.53
CA ARG A 34 2.53 -10.09 -15.92
C ARG A 34 1.88 -11.02 -16.95
N LEU A 35 1.60 -10.53 -18.17
CA LEU A 35 1.00 -11.34 -19.23
C LEU A 35 2.01 -11.79 -20.31
N ASP A 36 3.29 -11.40 -20.20
CA ASP A 36 4.37 -11.73 -21.15
C ASP A 36 4.00 -11.42 -22.62
N THR A 37 3.25 -10.32 -22.80
CA THR A 37 2.78 -9.89 -24.13
C THR A 37 3.82 -9.07 -24.88
N THR A 38 3.74 -9.08 -26.21
CA THR A 38 4.57 -8.24 -27.07
C THR A 38 4.32 -6.75 -26.82
N SER A 39 5.37 -5.93 -26.81
CA SER A 39 5.25 -4.50 -26.49
C SER A 39 4.32 -3.74 -27.44
N THR A 40 4.19 -4.18 -28.69
CA THR A 40 3.27 -3.63 -29.69
C THR A 40 1.80 -3.86 -29.31
N PHE A 41 1.46 -5.07 -28.88
CA PHE A 41 0.13 -5.39 -28.37
C PHE A 41 -0.18 -4.61 -27.09
N ALA A 42 0.79 -4.50 -26.19
CA ALA A 42 0.64 -3.73 -24.96
C ALA A 42 0.38 -2.23 -25.23
N ASP A 43 1.02 -1.65 -26.25
CA ASP A 43 0.79 -0.26 -26.67
C ASP A 43 -0.60 -0.07 -27.29
N GLU A 44 -1.04 -0.98 -28.15
CA GLU A 44 -2.39 -0.94 -28.73
C GLU A 44 -3.48 -1.05 -27.68
N VAL A 45 -3.28 -1.93 -26.70
CA VAL A 45 -4.20 -2.10 -25.57
C VAL A 45 -4.18 -0.86 -24.67
N ALA A 46 -3.02 -0.33 -24.32
CA ALA A 46 -2.92 0.89 -23.52
C ALA A 46 -3.56 2.11 -24.22
N ALA A 47 -3.48 2.18 -25.55
CA ALA A 47 -4.13 3.22 -26.35
C ALA A 47 -5.67 3.15 -26.31
N LYS A 48 -6.26 1.97 -26.12
CA LYS A 48 -7.71 1.79 -25.94
C LYS A 48 -8.22 2.37 -24.63
N TRP A 49 -7.34 2.66 -23.67
CA TRP A 49 -7.74 3.33 -22.45
C TRP A 49 -8.18 4.77 -22.76
N PRO A 50 -9.48 5.10 -22.55
CA PRO A 50 -9.95 6.47 -22.67
C PRO A 50 -9.18 7.35 -21.67
N VAL A 51 -8.87 8.60 -22.05
CA VAL A 51 -8.11 9.56 -21.21
C VAL A 51 -8.91 9.89 -19.94
N ARG A 52 -8.88 8.98 -18.97
CA ARG A 52 -9.60 9.01 -17.69
C ARG A 52 -8.60 9.05 -16.55
N ARG A 53 -9.04 9.55 -15.39
CA ARG A 53 -8.20 9.67 -14.20
C ARG A 53 -7.73 8.29 -13.74
N SER A 54 -6.54 8.21 -13.14
CA SER A 54 -6.00 6.97 -12.58
C SER A 54 -6.94 6.30 -11.59
N TYR A 55 -7.67 7.09 -10.79
CA TYR A 55 -8.68 6.57 -9.85
C TYR A 55 -9.80 5.76 -10.54
N GLU A 56 -10.15 6.10 -11.78
CA GLU A 56 -11.21 5.41 -12.52
C GLU A 56 -10.78 4.03 -12.98
N LEU A 57 -9.47 3.78 -13.15
CA LEU A 57 -8.97 2.42 -13.41
C LEU A 57 -9.19 1.52 -12.19
N TYR A 58 -8.98 2.06 -10.99
CA TYR A 58 -9.13 1.31 -9.72
C TYR A 58 -10.59 1.10 -9.35
N ALA A 59 -11.44 2.09 -9.63
CA ALA A 59 -12.87 2.04 -9.34
C ALA A 59 -13.68 1.36 -10.45
N ALA A 60 -13.08 1.06 -11.61
CA ALA A 60 -13.77 0.42 -12.72
C ALA A 60 -14.14 -1.03 -12.37
N SER A 61 -15.38 -1.40 -12.65
CA SER A 61 -15.83 -2.79 -12.56
C SER A 61 -15.18 -3.63 -13.66
N SER A 62 -15.05 -4.93 -13.39
CA SER A 62 -14.62 -5.93 -14.39
C SER A 62 -15.41 -5.84 -15.69
N GLU A 63 -16.70 -5.49 -15.63
CA GLU A 63 -17.55 -5.36 -16.81
C GLU A 63 -17.17 -4.12 -17.65
N ASN A 64 -16.88 -3.00 -17.00
CA ASN A 64 -16.42 -1.79 -17.68
C ASN A 64 -15.05 -2.00 -18.33
N LEU A 65 -14.13 -2.68 -17.65
CA LEU A 65 -12.85 -3.07 -18.23
C LEU A 65 -13.01 -4.07 -19.37
N GLY A 66 -13.99 -4.99 -19.27
CA GLY A 66 -14.37 -5.91 -20.34
C GLY A 66 -14.87 -5.20 -21.60
N LYS A 67 -15.62 -4.10 -21.45
CA LYS A 67 -16.08 -3.27 -22.58
C LYS A 67 -14.95 -2.51 -23.27
N VAL A 68 -13.92 -2.09 -22.53
CA VAL A 68 -12.80 -1.30 -23.06
C VAL A 68 -11.70 -2.19 -23.67
N PHE A 69 -11.34 -3.27 -22.99
CA PHE A 69 -10.20 -4.11 -23.33
C PHE A 69 -10.58 -5.47 -23.95
N GLY A 70 -11.86 -5.83 -23.92
CA GLY A 70 -12.38 -7.12 -24.38
C GLY A 70 -12.72 -8.06 -23.22
N GLN A 71 -13.62 -9.01 -23.49
CA GLN A 71 -14.15 -9.95 -22.50
C GLN A 71 -13.09 -10.85 -21.86
N GLU A 72 -11.98 -11.12 -22.55
CA GLU A 72 -10.90 -11.95 -22.00
C GLU A 72 -9.88 -11.12 -21.20
N LEU A 73 -9.50 -9.94 -21.71
CA LEU A 73 -8.44 -9.13 -21.11
C LEU A 73 -8.94 -8.28 -19.92
N GLY A 74 -10.19 -7.79 -19.99
CA GLY A 74 -10.77 -6.91 -18.98
C GLY A 74 -10.82 -7.52 -17.57
N PRO A 75 -11.35 -8.75 -17.40
CA PRO A 75 -11.39 -9.41 -16.08
C PRO A 75 -10.00 -9.73 -15.52
N VAL A 76 -9.05 -10.09 -16.40
CA VAL A 76 -7.67 -10.37 -15.99
C VAL A 76 -7.00 -9.10 -15.50
N LEU A 77 -7.14 -7.99 -16.24
CA LEU A 77 -6.60 -6.70 -15.84
C LEU A 77 -7.23 -6.21 -14.52
N HIS A 78 -8.55 -6.37 -14.37
CA HIS A 78 -9.23 -6.05 -13.11
C HIS A 78 -8.66 -6.82 -11.93
N ARG A 79 -8.43 -8.13 -12.10
CA ARG A 79 -7.84 -8.97 -11.04
C ARG A 79 -6.43 -8.51 -10.67
N ILE A 80 -5.58 -8.21 -11.66
CA ILE A 80 -4.22 -7.74 -11.41
C ILE A 80 -4.24 -6.41 -10.64
N VAL A 81 -5.09 -5.46 -11.04
CA VAL A 81 -5.22 -4.17 -10.34
C VAL A 81 -5.68 -4.37 -8.89
N GLN A 82 -6.63 -5.27 -8.64
CA GLN A 82 -7.10 -5.58 -7.28
C GLN A 82 -6.03 -6.28 -6.44
N ASP A 83 -5.25 -7.16 -7.06
CA ASP A 83 -4.13 -7.84 -6.40
C ASP A 83 -3.04 -6.82 -6.03
N ASP A 84 -2.71 -5.87 -6.91
CA ASP A 84 -1.75 -4.79 -6.62
C ASP A 84 -2.26 -3.86 -5.49
N ILE A 85 -3.54 -3.47 -5.47
CA ILE A 85 -4.14 -2.69 -4.37
C ILE A 85 -4.03 -3.45 -3.04
N ARG A 86 -4.30 -4.76 -3.06
CA ARG A 86 -4.23 -5.62 -1.89
C ARG A 86 -2.80 -5.75 -1.38
N GLU A 87 -1.83 -5.93 -2.27
CA GLU A 87 -0.41 -6.00 -1.93
C GLU A 87 0.10 -4.67 -1.35
N ASP A 88 -0.31 -3.53 -1.91
CA ASP A 88 0.03 -2.21 -1.36
C ASP A 88 -0.54 -2.01 0.04
N TRP A 89 -1.77 -2.48 0.28
CA TRP A 89 -2.39 -2.46 1.60
C TRP A 89 -1.62 -3.34 2.60
N TRP A 90 -1.30 -4.59 2.22
CA TRP A 90 -0.54 -5.50 3.07
C TRP A 90 0.87 -5.00 3.37
N ASN A 91 1.59 -4.45 2.38
CA ASN A 91 2.93 -3.92 2.58
C ASN A 91 2.94 -2.69 3.50
N SER A 92 1.93 -1.83 3.38
CA SER A 92 1.76 -0.68 4.29
C SER A 92 1.50 -1.16 5.72
N TYR A 93 0.69 -2.22 5.88
CA TYR A 93 0.34 -2.77 7.18
C TYR A 93 1.48 -3.58 7.81
N ASP A 94 2.26 -4.34 7.04
CA ASP A 94 3.41 -5.09 7.54
C ASP A 94 4.50 -4.16 8.09
N ALA A 95 4.81 -3.08 7.37
CA ALA A 95 5.77 -2.07 7.85
C ALA A 95 5.31 -1.39 9.14
N LEU A 96 4.01 -1.09 9.27
CA LEU A 96 3.42 -0.48 10.46
C LEU A 96 3.34 -1.45 11.65
N LEU A 97 2.90 -2.68 11.43
CA LEU A 97 2.81 -3.70 12.46
C LEU A 97 4.20 -4.10 12.96
N ARG A 98 5.17 -4.29 12.07
CA ARG A 98 6.51 -4.74 12.44
C ARG A 98 7.30 -3.66 13.18
N SER A 99 7.17 -2.40 12.77
CA SER A 99 7.78 -1.27 13.50
C SER A 99 7.05 -0.97 14.82
N GLY A 100 5.71 -0.97 14.81
CA GLY A 100 4.89 -0.72 15.99
C GLY A 100 5.06 -1.78 17.08
N PHE A 101 5.11 -3.06 16.71
CA PHE A 101 5.26 -4.15 17.67
C PHE A 101 6.63 -4.13 18.36
N LEU A 102 7.69 -3.80 17.64
CA LEU A 102 9.03 -3.63 18.22
C LEU A 102 9.07 -2.45 19.20
N ALA A 103 8.48 -1.32 18.82
CA ALA A 103 8.39 -0.16 19.71
C ALA A 103 7.62 -0.49 21.00
N ILE A 104 6.45 -1.13 20.87
CA ILE A 104 5.62 -1.54 22.02
C ILE A 104 6.39 -2.51 22.93
N SER A 105 7.04 -3.52 22.35
CA SER A 105 7.83 -4.50 23.11
C SER A 105 8.99 -3.86 23.87
N VAL A 106 9.75 -2.98 23.22
CA VAL A 106 10.86 -2.24 23.86
C VAL A 106 10.35 -1.34 24.97
N THR A 107 9.27 -0.58 24.75
CA THR A 107 8.67 0.28 25.76
C THR A 107 8.17 -0.52 26.96
N LEU A 108 7.49 -1.65 26.74
CA LEU A 108 7.03 -2.54 27.82
C LEU A 108 8.21 -3.14 28.59
N SER A 109 9.27 -3.55 27.90
CA SER A 109 10.45 -4.13 28.56
C SER A 109 11.18 -3.09 29.40
N ILE A 110 11.34 -1.85 28.91
CA ILE A 110 11.90 -0.74 29.68
C ILE A 110 11.00 -0.41 30.88
N TYR A 111 9.68 -0.37 30.68
CA TYR A 111 8.71 -0.13 31.74
C TYR A 111 8.81 -1.18 32.85
N PHE A 112 8.81 -2.47 32.50
CA PHE A 112 8.95 -3.55 33.46
C PHE A 112 10.30 -3.51 34.17
N PHE A 113 11.38 -3.17 33.46
CA PHE A 113 12.71 -3.03 34.05
C PHE A 113 12.76 -1.88 35.05
N VAL A 114 12.19 -0.72 34.72
CA VAL A 114 12.08 0.42 35.65
C VAL A 114 11.21 0.07 36.86
N CYS A 115 10.10 -0.63 36.66
CA CYS A 115 9.24 -1.08 37.77
C CYS A 115 9.97 -2.10 38.67
N ALA A 116 10.72 -3.03 38.10
CA ALA A 116 11.50 -4.01 38.84
C ALA A 116 12.67 -3.38 39.60
N CYS A 117 13.35 -2.39 39.02
CA CYS A 117 14.47 -1.70 39.66
C CYS A 117 14.05 -0.67 40.71
N ARG A 118 12.87 -0.03 40.59
CA ARG A 118 12.44 1.02 41.53
C ARG A 118 11.65 0.50 42.73
N GLY A 119 11.24 -0.78 42.74
CA GLY A 119 10.47 -1.35 43.86
C GLY A 119 9.25 -0.51 44.25
N SER A 120 8.71 0.30 43.32
CA SER A 120 7.76 1.35 43.65
C SER A 120 6.33 0.91 43.33
N THR A 121 5.48 1.05 44.35
CA THR A 121 4.04 0.77 44.32
C THR A 121 3.33 1.41 43.14
N LEU A 122 2.44 0.63 42.50
CA LEU A 122 1.56 0.82 41.33
C LEU A 122 0.96 2.22 41.02
N ARG A 123 1.08 3.20 41.93
CA ARG A 123 0.42 4.50 41.88
C ARG A 123 1.18 5.54 41.05
N GLU A 124 2.52 5.57 41.13
CA GLU A 124 3.34 6.51 40.33
C GLU A 124 3.38 6.12 38.84
N ALA A 125 3.30 4.81 38.56
CA ALA A 125 3.37 4.29 37.20
C ALA A 125 2.16 4.65 36.33
N ARG A 126 0.98 4.88 36.93
CA ARG A 126 -0.23 5.31 36.20
C ARG A 126 -0.11 6.74 35.68
N CYS A 127 0.56 7.63 36.41
CA CYS A 127 0.74 9.02 35.98
C CYS A 127 1.73 9.15 34.82
N ALA A 128 2.79 8.35 34.81
CA ALA A 128 3.77 8.35 33.72
C ALA A 128 3.18 7.81 32.40
N PHE A 129 2.32 6.80 32.46
CA PHE A 129 1.67 6.24 31.28
C PHE A 129 0.68 7.22 30.63
N ILE A 130 -0.11 7.93 31.46
CA ILE A 130 -1.01 8.99 30.96
C ILE A 130 -0.20 10.14 30.34
N GLY A 131 0.94 10.51 30.93
CA GLY A 131 1.84 11.53 30.36
C GLY A 131 2.46 11.12 29.03
N ALA A 132 2.86 9.85 28.88
CA ALA A 132 3.43 9.34 27.64
C ALA A 132 2.40 9.29 26.50
N ILE A 133 1.15 8.92 26.80
CA ILE A 133 0.05 8.95 25.83
C ILE A 133 -0.24 10.39 25.40
N ALA A 134 -0.33 11.34 26.35
CA ALA A 134 -0.55 12.75 26.03
C ALA A 134 0.59 13.36 25.20
N TRP A 135 1.84 12.94 25.43
CA TRP A 135 2.97 13.38 24.63
C TRP A 135 2.96 12.79 23.22
N ALA A 136 2.59 11.52 23.06
CA ALA A 136 2.46 10.88 21.75
C ALA A 136 1.36 11.54 20.90
N ASP A 137 0.25 11.92 21.53
CA ASP A 137 -0.86 12.63 20.87
C ASP A 137 -0.44 14.02 20.40
N SER A 138 0.30 14.76 21.23
CA SER A 138 0.87 16.08 20.86
C SER A 138 1.91 15.98 19.72
N LEU A 139 2.58 14.84 19.58
CA LEU A 139 3.53 14.59 18.50
C LEU A 139 2.81 14.30 17.17
N ALA A 140 1.71 13.55 17.21
CA ALA A 140 0.88 13.30 16.04
C ALA A 140 0.30 14.60 15.47
N GLU A 141 -0.18 15.49 16.34
CA GLU A 141 -0.75 16.80 15.97
C GLU A 141 0.29 17.73 15.32
N ARG A 142 1.56 17.65 15.75
CA ARG A 142 2.66 18.42 15.13
C ARG A 142 3.06 17.91 13.75
N GLN A 143 2.95 16.60 13.51
CA GLN A 143 3.26 16.01 12.20
C GLN A 143 2.20 16.36 11.16
N GLU A 144 0.94 16.49 11.57
CA GLU A 144 -0.16 16.92 10.70
C GLU A 144 -0.01 18.39 10.28
N LYS A 145 0.40 19.26 11.22
CA LYS A 145 0.62 20.69 10.95
C LYS A 145 1.84 20.98 10.06
N GLN A 146 2.77 20.04 9.91
CA GLN A 146 3.91 20.14 8.99
C GLN A 146 3.61 19.60 7.59
N ARG A 147 2.48 18.88 7.41
CA ARG A 147 2.07 18.28 6.14
C ARG A 147 1.04 19.12 5.37
N SER A 148 0.41 20.10 6.03
CA SER A 148 -0.50 21.08 5.42
C SER A 148 0.21 22.39 5.08
#